data_AF-A0A975MUA1-F1
#
_entry.id   AF-A0A975MUA1-F1
#
_cell.length_a   1.000
_cell.length_b   1.000
_cell.length_c   1.000
_cell.angle_alpha   90.00
_cell.angle_beta   90.00
_cell.angle_gamma   90.00
#
_symmetry.space_group_name_H-M   'P 1'
#
loop_
_entity.id
_entity.type
_entity.pdbx_description
1 polymer ?
#
loop_
_entity_poly.entity_id
_entity_poly.type
_entity_poly.pdbx_seq_one_letter_code
_entity_poly.pdbx_strand_id
1 'polypeptide(L)'
;MRVLLTEARFGDADPLRRRLVGQGCRVASCHTKAGLCRALAPGGRCPLDEPDPPGLLVDVRGQGDRITAREFGAVCAVRAHVPVVLVSPDPEVPAEVPSGLENRVMVRDADAVVRACVRSAG
;
A
#
# COMPACT_ATOMS: atom_id res chain seq x y z
N MET A 1 -6.23 -13.12 0.44
CA MET A 1 -5.15 -12.26 -0.11
C MET A 1 -4.35 -11.56 1.00
N ARG A 2 -3.04 -11.29 0.77
CA ARG A 2 -2.21 -10.44 1.63
C ARG A 2 -1.87 -9.12 0.92
N VAL A 3 -2.13 -8.00 1.59
CA VAL A 3 -1.94 -6.63 1.06
C VAL A 3 -0.86 -5.93 1.87
N LEU A 4 0.07 -5.24 1.19
CA LEU A 4 0.99 -4.29 1.79
C LEU A 4 0.38 -2.89 1.68
N LEU A 5 0.16 -2.23 2.81
CA LEU A 5 -0.47 -0.93 2.85
C LEU A 5 0.53 0.13 3.30
N THR A 6 0.67 1.20 2.51
CA THR A 6 1.50 2.36 2.79
C THR A 6 0.66 3.64 2.76
N GLU A 7 1.19 4.72 3.32
CA GLU A 7 0.51 6.01 3.36
C GLU A 7 1.46 7.19 3.32
N ALA A 8 1.08 8.24 2.59
CA ALA A 8 1.82 9.50 2.55
C ALA A 8 1.74 10.25 3.88
N ARG A 9 0.57 10.24 4.53
CA ARG A 9 0.32 10.88 5.84
C ARG A 9 -0.21 9.85 6.81
N PHE A 10 0.18 9.97 8.08
CA PHE A 10 -0.22 9.02 9.11
C PHE A 10 -1.73 9.02 9.30
N GLY A 11 -2.32 7.83 9.25
CA GLY A 11 -3.74 7.59 9.50
C GLY A 11 -4.62 7.63 8.24
N ASP A 12 -4.10 8.09 7.10
CA ASP A 12 -4.85 8.12 5.84
C ASP A 12 -5.25 6.70 5.40
N ALA A 13 -4.42 5.71 5.69
CA ALA A 13 -4.70 4.32 5.33
C ALA A 13 -5.62 3.58 6.31
N ASP A 14 -5.91 4.12 7.49
CA ASP A 14 -6.67 3.43 8.55
C ASP A 14 -8.10 3.04 8.14
N PRO A 15 -8.89 3.89 7.47
CA PRO A 15 -10.21 3.50 6.97
C PRO A 15 -10.15 2.33 6.01
N LEU A 16 -9.22 2.35 5.05
CA LEU A 16 -9.04 1.28 4.07
C LEU A 16 -8.55 -0.01 4.74
N ARG A 17 -7.61 0.09 5.69
CA ARG A 17 -7.14 -1.05 6.51
C ARG A 17 -8.32 -1.77 7.18
N ARG A 18 -9.20 -1.02 7.86
CA ARG A 18 -10.36 -1.61 8.56
C ARG A 18 -11.28 -2.35 7.59
N ARG A 19 -11.54 -1.77 6.42
CA ARG A 19 -12.38 -2.38 5.38
C ARG A 19 -11.76 -3.67 4.83
N LEU A 20 -10.47 -3.65 4.50
CA LEU A 20 -9.75 -4.83 3.99
C LEU A 20 -9.73 -5.98 5.00
N VAL A 21 -9.40 -5.67 6.27
CA VAL A 21 -9.42 -6.68 7.35
C VAL A 21 -10.82 -7.23 7.56
N GLY A 22 -11.85 -6.36 7.56
CA GLY A 22 -13.25 -6.78 7.67
C GLY A 22 -13.74 -7.70 6.55
N GLN A 23 -13.07 -7.69 5.39
CA GLN A 23 -13.32 -8.59 4.26
C GLN A 23 -12.39 -9.82 4.23
N GLY A 24 -11.62 -10.06 5.30
CA GLY A 24 -10.73 -11.22 5.41
C GLY A 24 -9.35 -11.07 4.77
N CYS A 25 -8.97 -9.88 4.27
CA CYS A 25 -7.61 -9.65 3.83
C CYS A 25 -6.62 -9.51 5.00
N ARG A 26 -5.43 -10.08 4.81
CA ARG A 26 -4.30 -9.87 5.73
C ARG A 26 -3.56 -8.61 5.31
N VAL A 27 -3.42 -7.63 6.21
CA VAL A 27 -2.82 -6.32 5.91
C VAL A 27 -1.50 -6.12 6.66
N ALA A 28 -0.40 -5.99 5.93
CA ALA A 28 0.92 -5.64 6.45
C ALA A 28 1.24 -4.14 6.22
N SER A 29 2.19 -3.58 6.96
CA SER A 29 2.79 -2.26 6.69
C SER A 29 4.29 -2.39 6.46
N CYS A 30 4.86 -1.50 5.64
CA CYS A 30 6.31 -1.47 5.39
C CYS A 30 7.06 -0.56 6.38
N HIS A 31 6.35 0.27 7.16
CA HIS A 31 6.94 1.16 8.14
C HIS A 31 6.37 0.96 9.55
N THR A 32 7.14 1.42 10.54
CA THR A 32 6.73 1.48 11.95
C THR A 32 5.84 2.69 12.21
N LYS A 33 5.34 2.83 13.45
CA LYS A 33 4.61 4.02 13.91
C LYS A 33 5.45 5.30 13.85
N ALA A 34 6.78 5.18 13.88
CA ALA A 34 7.70 6.31 13.68
C ALA A 34 7.91 6.65 12.19
N GLY A 35 7.31 5.89 11.26
CA GLY A 35 7.44 6.09 9.82
C GLY A 35 8.75 5.55 9.24
N LEU A 36 9.53 4.81 10.02
CA LEU A 36 10.77 4.19 9.58
C LEU A 36 10.51 2.83 8.95
N CYS A 37 11.28 2.48 7.92
CA CYS A 37 11.23 1.17 7.28
C CYS A 37 11.34 0.05 8.34
N ARG A 38 10.40 -0.90 8.30
CA ARG A 38 10.33 -2.00 9.27
C ARG A 38 11.55 -2.91 9.22
N ALA A 39 12.14 -3.10 8.04
CA ALA A 39 13.32 -3.93 7.85
C ALA A 39 14.60 -3.34 8.47
N LEU A 40 14.61 -2.03 8.74
CA LEU A 40 15.75 -1.37 9.40
C LEU A 40 15.70 -1.46 10.93
N ALA A 41 14.57 -1.88 11.50
CA ALA A 41 14.47 -2.10 12.94
C ALA A 41 15.27 -3.37 13.35
N PRO A 42 15.87 -3.43 14.56
CA PRO A 42 16.50 -4.64 15.06
C PRO A 42 15.53 -5.84 15.02
N GLY A 43 15.95 -6.94 14.38
CA GLY A 43 15.10 -8.12 14.17
C GLY A 43 13.91 -7.90 13.21
N GLY A 44 13.84 -6.74 12.56
CA GLY A 44 12.82 -6.38 11.58
C GLY A 44 12.96 -7.20 10.30
N ARG A 45 11.82 -7.49 9.67
CA ARG A 45 11.75 -8.11 8.35
C ARG A 45 10.90 -7.27 7.41
N CYS A 46 11.30 -7.20 6.15
CA CYS A 46 10.49 -6.60 5.10
C CYS A 46 9.34 -7.56 4.77
N PRO A 47 8.07 -7.10 4.71
CA PRO A 47 6.96 -7.94 4.29
C PRO A 47 7.16 -8.57 2.90
N LEU A 48 7.92 -7.93 2.00
CA LEU A 48 8.22 -8.44 0.66
C LEU A 48 9.21 -9.61 0.65
N ASP A 49 9.99 -9.79 1.74
CA ASP A 49 10.99 -10.85 1.86
C ASP A 49 10.47 -12.04 2.70
N GLU A 50 9.20 -12.00 3.12
CA GLU A 50 8.59 -13.08 3.89
C GLU A 50 8.16 -14.25 2.99
N PRO A 51 8.08 -15.49 3.51
CA PRO A 51 7.70 -16.67 2.71
C PRO A 51 6.34 -16.58 2.01
N ASP A 52 5.44 -15.75 2.53
CA ASP A 52 4.12 -15.47 1.97
C ASP A 52 4.03 -13.95 1.70
N PRO A 53 4.66 -13.45 0.63
CA PRO A 53 4.76 -12.02 0.38
C PRO A 53 3.40 -11.43 -0.03
N PRO A 54 3.19 -10.12 0.19
CA PRO A 54 2.02 -9.42 -0.30
C PRO A 54 1.84 -9.59 -1.81
N GLY A 55 0.63 -9.97 -2.24
CA GLY A 55 0.28 -10.07 -3.67
C GLY A 55 -0.19 -8.75 -4.28
N LEU A 56 -0.35 -7.72 -3.45
CA LEU A 56 -0.76 -6.37 -3.84
C LEU A 56 -0.15 -5.37 -2.88
N LEU A 57 0.37 -4.27 -3.40
CA LEU A 57 0.66 -3.07 -2.61
C LEU A 57 -0.41 -2.01 -2.90
N VAL A 58 -0.88 -1.37 -1.84
CA VAL A 58 -1.78 -0.23 -1.90
C VAL A 58 -1.09 0.95 -1.20
N ASP A 59 -0.91 2.04 -1.93
CA ASP A 59 -0.35 3.28 -1.42
C ASP A 59 -1.48 4.31 -1.29
N VAL A 60 -1.75 4.73 -0.05
CA VAL A 60 -2.79 5.73 0.23
C VAL A 60 -2.15 7.11 0.23
N ARG A 61 -2.46 7.91 -0.80
CA ARG A 61 -1.86 9.22 -1.02
C ARG A 61 -2.85 10.19 -1.63
N GLY A 62 -2.80 11.43 -1.19
CA GLY A 62 -3.51 12.54 -1.82
C GLY A 62 -2.71 13.13 -2.98
N GLN A 63 -2.70 14.46 -3.05
CA GLN A 63 -1.92 15.23 -4.03
C GLN A 63 -0.45 15.38 -3.61
N GLY A 64 0.42 15.59 -4.60
CA GLY A 64 1.86 15.71 -4.51
C GLY A 64 2.57 14.65 -5.33
N ASP A 65 3.65 15.04 -6.03
CA ASP A 65 4.41 14.19 -6.95
C ASP A 65 5.57 13.44 -6.26
N ARG A 66 5.88 13.76 -5.00
CA ARG A 66 6.99 13.17 -4.26
C ARG A 66 6.54 11.99 -3.42
N ILE A 67 7.44 11.01 -3.31
CA ILE A 67 7.31 9.86 -2.40
C ILE A 67 7.93 10.23 -1.06
N THR A 68 7.22 9.98 0.03
CA THR A 68 7.76 10.06 1.40
C THR A 68 8.42 8.75 1.80
N ALA A 69 9.24 8.77 2.86
CA ALA A 69 9.90 7.55 3.37
C ALA A 69 8.92 6.41 3.75
N ARG A 70 7.67 6.75 4.11
CA ARG A 70 6.61 5.77 4.42
C ARG A 70 6.06 5.06 3.19
N GLU A 71 6.22 5.68 2.03
CA GLU A 71 5.71 5.20 0.73
C GLU A 71 6.79 4.44 -0.06
N PHE A 72 8.02 4.30 0.47
CA PHE A 72 9.08 3.52 -0.19
C PHE A 72 8.69 2.07 -0.45
N GLY A 73 7.70 1.53 0.27
CA GLY A 73 7.08 0.27 -0.07
C GLY A 73 6.65 0.20 -1.54
N ALA A 74 6.09 1.28 -2.11
CA ALA A 74 5.64 1.35 -3.50
C ALA A 74 6.79 1.11 -4.49
N VAL A 75 7.95 1.76 -4.26
CA VAL A 75 9.16 1.56 -5.08
C VAL A 75 9.67 0.12 -4.95
N CYS A 76 9.70 -0.41 -3.72
CA CYS A 76 10.15 -1.78 -3.47
C CYS A 76 9.21 -2.82 -4.11
N ALA A 77 7.90 -2.58 -4.10
CA ALA A 77 6.91 -3.46 -4.71
C ALA A 77 7.04 -3.49 -6.25
N VAL A 78 7.21 -2.33 -6.89
CA VAL A 78 7.51 -2.25 -8.33
C VAL A 78 8.74 -3.09 -8.68
N ARG A 79 9.84 -2.94 -7.92
CA ARG A 79 11.06 -3.72 -8.11
C ARG A 79 10.82 -5.23 -7.94
N ALA A 80 9.95 -5.61 -7.02
CA ALA A 80 9.58 -7.00 -6.74
C ALA A 80 8.47 -7.54 -7.66
N HIS A 81 8.05 -6.78 -8.68
CA HIS A 81 6.93 -7.11 -9.57
C HIS A 81 5.60 -7.35 -8.85
N VAL A 82 5.43 -6.79 -7.65
CA VAL A 82 4.15 -6.77 -6.95
C VAL A 82 3.32 -5.61 -7.51
N PRO A 83 2.08 -5.84 -7.97
CA PRO A 83 1.21 -4.79 -8.46
C PRO A 83 1.02 -3.68 -7.42
N VAL A 84 1.11 -2.43 -7.87
CA VAL A 84 0.94 -1.24 -7.03
C VAL A 84 -0.31 -0.50 -7.44
N VAL A 85 -1.18 -0.24 -6.46
CA VAL A 85 -2.38 0.57 -6.62
C VAL A 85 -2.27 1.82 -5.75
N LEU A 86 -2.50 2.98 -6.34
CA LEU A 86 -2.61 4.25 -5.63
C LEU A 86 -4.09 4.51 -5.34
N VAL A 87 -4.40 4.85 -4.09
CA VAL A 87 -5.75 5.19 -3.62
C VAL A 87 -5.70 6.54 -2.93
N SER A 88 -6.66 7.41 -3.27
CA SER A 88 -6.79 8.67 -2.56
C SER A 88 -7.51 8.48 -1.23
N PRO A 89 -7.08 9.16 -0.15
CA PRO A 89 -7.87 9.24 1.07
C PRO A 89 -9.16 10.06 0.89
N ASP A 90 -9.22 10.92 -0.12
CA ASP A 90 -10.40 11.67 -0.53
C ASP A 90 -11.06 10.99 -1.74
N PRO A 91 -12.29 10.44 -1.63
CA PRO A 91 -12.93 9.72 -2.73
C PRO A 91 -13.27 10.61 -3.95
N GLU A 92 -13.36 11.93 -3.77
CA GLU A 92 -13.70 12.86 -4.84
C GLU A 92 -12.48 13.30 -5.66
N VAL A 93 -11.27 12.99 -5.17
CA VAL A 93 -10.01 13.42 -5.79
C VAL A 93 -9.17 12.19 -6.13
N PRO A 94 -8.73 11.99 -7.38
CA PRO A 94 -7.87 10.87 -7.72
C PRO A 94 -6.49 11.01 -7.06
N ALA A 95 -5.88 9.88 -6.68
CA ALA A 95 -4.50 9.88 -6.20
C ALA A 95 -3.56 10.34 -7.31
N GLU A 96 -2.64 11.25 -6.97
CA GLU A 96 -1.62 11.70 -7.92
C GLU A 96 -0.51 10.64 -8.04
N VAL A 97 -0.08 10.36 -9.28
CA VAL A 97 1.01 9.43 -9.56
C VAL A 97 2.34 10.13 -9.26
N PRO A 98 3.17 9.61 -8.34
CA PRO A 98 4.47 10.22 -8.10
C PRO A 98 5.42 10.05 -9.29
N SER A 99 6.30 11.04 -9.45
CA SER A 99 7.28 11.10 -10.52
C SER A 99 8.17 9.84 -10.57
N GLY A 100 8.33 9.25 -11.75
CA GLY A 100 9.11 8.02 -12.00
C GLY A 100 8.31 6.71 -11.86
N LEU A 101 7.10 6.76 -11.30
CA LEU A 101 6.20 5.60 -11.23
C LEU A 101 5.13 5.58 -12.34
N GLU A 102 5.22 6.50 -13.29
CA GLU A 102 4.34 6.53 -14.45
C GLU A 102 4.41 5.19 -15.19
N ASN A 103 3.24 4.66 -15.54
CA ASN A 103 3.07 3.35 -16.20
C ASN A 103 3.50 2.12 -15.38
N ARG A 104 3.87 2.27 -14.10
CA ARG A 104 4.24 1.16 -13.20
C ARG A 104 3.20 0.88 -12.13
N VAL A 105 2.18 1.74 -12.03
CA VAL A 105 1.16 1.74 -10.99
C VAL A 105 -0.22 1.95 -11.59
N MET A 106 -1.26 1.63 -10.83
CA MET A 106 -2.65 1.88 -11.20
C MET A 106 -3.31 2.82 -10.19
N VAL A 107 -4.06 3.82 -10.67
CA VAL A 107 -4.93 4.61 -9.78
C VAL A 107 -6.31 3.95 -9.74
N ARG A 108 -6.82 3.68 -8.53
CA ARG A 108 -8.14 3.09 -8.28
C ARG A 108 -8.78 3.70 -7.05
N ASP A 109 -10.11 3.63 -6.98
CA ASP A 109 -10.84 3.94 -5.76
C ASP A 109 -10.69 2.82 -4.71
N ALA A 110 -10.99 3.16 -3.45
CA ALA A 110 -10.91 2.23 -2.32
C ALA A 110 -11.83 1.01 -2.49
N ASP A 111 -12.99 1.18 -3.13
CA ASP A 111 -13.97 0.10 -3.28
C ASP A 111 -13.49 -0.95 -4.28
N ALA A 112 -12.79 -0.55 -5.33
CA ALA A 112 -12.17 -1.43 -6.30
C ALA A 112 -11.10 -2.32 -5.65
N VAL A 113 -10.30 -1.76 -4.74
CA VAL A 113 -9.32 -2.50 -3.95
C VAL A 113 -10.01 -3.50 -3.01
N VAL A 114 -11.07 -3.07 -2.32
CA VAL A 114 -11.83 -3.96 -1.43
C VAL A 114 -12.52 -5.09 -2.22
N ARG A 115 -13.09 -4.81 -3.40
CA ARG A 115 -13.67 -5.86 -4.27
C ARG A 115 -12.61 -6.85 -4.76
N ALA A 116 -11.39 -6.38 -5.06
CA ALA A 116 -10.29 -7.24 -5.44
C ALA A 116 -9.87 -8.17 -4.29
N CYS A 117 -9.85 -7.67 -3.06
CA CYS A 117 -9.62 -8.46 -1.86
C CYS A 117 -10.60 -9.65 -1.74
N VAL A 118 -11.90 -9.38 -1.89
CA VAL A 118 -12.97 -10.39 -1.75
C VAL A 118 -12.84 -11.50 -2.81
N ARG A 119 -12.59 -11.14 -4.08
CA ARG A 119 -12.47 -12.12 -5.18
C ARG A 119 -11.27 -13.06 -5.06
N SER A 120 -10.29 -12.74 -4.24
CA SER A 120 -9.12 -13.58 -4.00
C SER A 120 -9.15 -14.30 -2.64
N ALA A 121 -10.29 -14.26 -1.96
CA ALA A 121 -10.55 -14.97 -0.72
C ALA A 121 -11.57 -16.13 -0.88
N GLY A 122 -12.31 -16.16 -2.00
CA GLY A 122 -13.12 -17.29 -2.45
C GLY A 122 -12.44 -18.05 -3.58
#